data_AF-A0AB38FNY0-F1
#
_entry.id   AF-A0AB38FNY0-F1
#
_cell.length_a   1.000
_cell.length_b   1.000
_cell.length_c   1.000
_cell.angle_alpha   90.00
_cell.angle_beta   90.00
_cell.angle_gamma   90.00
#
_symmetry.space_group_name_H-M   'P 1'
#
loop_
_entity.id
_entity.type
_entity.pdbx_description
1 polymer ?
#
loop_
_entity_poly.entity_id
_entity_poly.type
_entity_poly.pdbx_seq_one_letter_code
_entity_poly.pdbx_strand_id
1 'polypeptide(L)'
;MIAPTGRYNVGPITSPEKAAAMVVRALIERPKRIDVPTGTLGELGRVFAPAVKDRVMHQMYRMFPDSPAAKGQSTDDAAPAPQPTPEPRHHTSSMLGRAARKVGRLVPGTHW
;
A
#
# COMPACT_ATOMS: atom_id res chain seq x y z
N MET A 1 -12.55 -0.13 16.14
CA MET A 1 -11.73 -1.02 15.30
C MET A 1 -12.22 -0.87 13.86
N ILE A 2 -11.33 -0.64 12.89
CA ILE A 2 -11.69 -0.67 11.47
C ILE A 2 -11.53 -2.12 10.99
N ALA A 3 -12.62 -2.79 10.63
CA ALA A 3 -12.55 -4.09 9.98
C ALA A 3 -12.23 -3.85 8.49
N PRO A 4 -11.21 -4.49 7.90
CA PRO A 4 -10.93 -4.34 6.48
C PRO A 4 -12.13 -4.82 5.66
N THR A 5 -12.60 -4.01 4.72
CA THR A 5 -13.59 -4.45 3.73
C THR A 5 -12.85 -5.19 2.63
N GLY A 6 -13.01 -6.52 2.57
CA GLY A 6 -12.40 -7.36 1.54
C GLY A 6 -10.87 -7.43 1.58
N ARG A 7 -10.23 -7.41 0.40
CA ARG A 7 -8.76 -7.55 0.24
C ARG A 7 -7.97 -6.24 0.42
N TYR A 8 -8.62 -5.17 0.86
CA TYR A 8 -8.06 -3.81 0.85
C TYR A 8 -7.31 -3.45 2.14
N ASN A 9 -6.47 -4.36 2.66
CA ASN A 9 -5.56 -4.06 3.76
C ASN A 9 -4.14 -3.83 3.22
N VAL A 10 -3.92 -2.67 2.61
CA VAL A 10 -2.74 -2.45 1.74
C VAL A 10 -1.72 -1.47 2.33
N GLY A 11 -1.94 -1.00 3.55
CA GLY A 11 -1.06 -0.02 4.20
C GLY A 11 -0.57 -0.46 5.57
N PRO A 12 0.59 0.02 6.03
CA PRO A 12 1.00 -0.12 7.42
C PRO A 12 0.02 0.65 8.32
N ILE A 13 -0.86 -0.06 9.02
CA ILE A 13 -1.81 0.52 9.96
C ILE A 13 -1.20 0.47 11.37
N THR A 14 -1.37 1.56 12.13
CA THR A 14 -0.96 1.59 13.53
C THR A 14 -1.96 0.82 14.40
N SER A 15 -1.47 0.03 15.36
CA SER A 15 -2.36 -0.70 16.27
C SER A 15 -3.22 0.26 17.10
N PRO A 16 -4.44 -0.13 17.48
CA PRO A 16 -5.32 0.71 18.31
C PRO A 16 -4.66 1.16 19.62
N GLU A 17 -3.88 0.29 20.24
CA GLU A 17 -3.19 0.53 21.51
C GLU A 17 -2.12 1.61 21.33
N LYS A 18 -1.35 1.53 20.24
CA LYS A 18 -0.34 2.54 19.91
C LYS A 18 -0.98 3.89 19.58
N ALA A 19 -2.11 3.89 18.87
CA ALA A 19 -2.86 5.12 18.60
C ALA A 19 -3.39 5.75 19.90
N ALA A 20 -3.99 4.95 20.78
CA ALA A 20 -4.45 5.41 22.10
C ALA A 20 -3.30 5.97 22.95
N ALA A 21 -2.14 5.30 22.96
CA ALA A 21 -0.96 5.80 23.67
C ALA A 21 -0.48 7.16 23.15
N MET A 22 -0.50 7.39 21.83
CA MET A 22 -0.18 8.70 21.26
C MET A 22 -1.16 9.80 21.72
N VAL A 23 -2.46 9.48 21.83
CA VAL A 23 -3.48 10.42 22.32
C VAL A 23 -3.28 10.72 23.81
N VAL A 24 -3.04 9.71 24.64
CA VAL A 24 -2.77 9.92 26.07
C VAL A 24 -1.53 10.80 26.27
N ARG A 25 -0.45 10.51 25.53
CA ARG A 25 0.76 11.36 25.53
C ARG A 25 0.43 12.80 25.14
N ALA A 26 -0.40 13.00 24.12
CA ALA A 26 -0.83 14.32 23.67
C ALA A 26 -1.47 15.15 24.79
N LEU A 27 -2.33 14.51 25.59
CA LEU A 27 -3.08 15.18 26.65
C LEU A 27 -2.19 15.55 27.85
N ILE A 28 -1.21 14.71 28.18
CA ILE A 28 -0.30 14.89 29.32
C ILE A 28 0.79 15.90 28.97
N GLU A 29 1.54 15.64 27.90
CA GLU A 29 2.75 16.41 27.57
C GLU A 29 2.44 17.66 26.77
N ARG A 30 1.25 17.73 26.14
CA ARG A 30 0.81 18.83 25.26
C ARG A 30 1.91 19.30 24.29
N PRO A 31 2.58 18.38 23.58
CA PRO A 31 3.64 18.76 22.67
C PRO A 31 3.04 19.59 21.52
N LYS A 32 3.84 20.51 20.97
CA LYS A 32 3.40 21.37 19.85
C LYS A 32 3.04 20.57 18.58
N ARG A 33 3.51 19.33 18.46
CA ARG A 33 3.36 18.49 17.26
C ARG A 33 3.39 17.00 17.61
N ILE A 34 2.45 16.22 17.05
CA ILE A 34 2.35 14.78 17.25
C ILE A 34 2.12 14.12 15.89
N ASP A 35 3.18 13.59 15.32
CA ASP A 35 3.14 12.92 14.03
C ASP A 35 3.85 11.58 14.07
N VAL A 36 3.51 10.74 13.10
CA VAL A 36 4.26 9.53 12.77
C VAL A 36 5.30 9.86 11.69
N PRO A 37 6.49 9.23 11.71
CA PRO A 37 7.57 9.53 10.76
C PRO A 37 7.12 9.48 9.29
N THR A 38 6.28 8.50 8.94
CA THR A 38 5.72 8.36 7.59
C THR A 38 4.87 9.56 7.18
N GLY A 39 4.08 10.12 8.10
CA GLY A 39 3.27 11.31 7.86
C GLY A 39 4.13 12.56 7.66
N THR A 40 5.15 12.72 8.51
CA THR A 40 6.12 13.83 8.39
C THR A 40 6.86 13.79 7.06
N LEU A 41 7.30 12.62 6.60
CA LEU A 41 7.93 12.47 5.28
C LEU A 41 6.99 12.84 4.13
N GLY A 42 5.71 12.47 4.22
CA GLY A 42 4.70 12.86 3.24
C GLY A 42 4.50 14.37 3.18
N GLU A 43 4.51 15.04 4.34
CA GLU A 43 4.43 16.50 4.44
C GLU A 43 5.67 17.20 3.84
N LEU A 44 6.87 16.71 4.14
CA LEU A 44 8.10 17.17 3.49
C LEU A 44 8.02 17.00 1.97
N GLY A 45 7.57 15.83 1.51
CA GLY A 45 7.39 15.56 0.07
C GLY A 45 6.43 16.54 -0.59
N ARG A 46 5.37 16.96 0.10
CA ARG A 46 4.43 17.98 -0.41
C ARG A 46 5.10 19.34 -0.60
N VAL A 47 6.02 19.73 0.29
CA VAL A 47 6.68 21.04 0.23
C VAL A 47 7.83 21.03 -0.77
N PHE A 48 8.68 20.02 -0.74
CA PHE A 48 9.93 20.00 -1.52
C PHE A 48 9.79 19.34 -2.90
N ALA A 49 8.87 18.39 -3.07
CA ALA A 49 8.75 17.61 -4.30
C ALA A 49 7.30 17.25 -4.66
N PRO A 50 6.41 18.25 -4.84
CA PRO A 50 4.98 18.03 -5.06
C PRO A 50 4.69 17.13 -6.26
N ALA A 51 5.36 17.35 -7.40
CA ALA A 51 5.17 16.56 -8.62
C ALA A 51 5.58 15.09 -8.45
N VAL A 52 6.65 14.82 -7.68
CA VAL A 52 7.09 13.45 -7.39
C VAL A 52 6.07 12.76 -6.50
N LYS A 53 5.65 13.43 -5.43
CA LYS A 53 4.61 12.93 -4.52
C LYS A 53 3.33 12.60 -5.28
N ASP A 54 2.86 13.50 -6.15
CA ASP A 54 1.64 13.28 -6.94
C ASP A 54 1.79 12.09 -7.89
N ARG A 55 2.96 11.93 -8.53
CA ARG A 55 3.24 10.77 -9.39
C ARG A 55 3.24 9.46 -8.59
N VAL A 56 3.86 9.44 -7.41
CA VAL A 56 3.88 8.25 -6.54
C VAL A 56 2.47 7.88 -6.08
N MET A 57 1.69 8.86 -5.63
CA MET A 57 0.30 8.64 -5.21
C MET A 57 -0.57 8.13 -6.38
N HIS A 58 -0.38 8.66 -7.58
CA HIS A 58 -1.07 8.15 -8.77
C HIS A 58 -0.72 6.68 -9.08
N GLN A 59 0.56 6.29 -8.95
CA GLN A 59 0.95 4.90 -9.12
C GLN A 59 0.36 3.99 -8.04
N MET A 60 0.33 4.45 -6.78
CA MET A 60 -0.29 3.70 -5.68
C MET A 60 -1.78 3.48 -5.92
N TYR A 61 -2.51 4.49 -6.39
CA TYR A 61 -3.92 4.34 -6.75
C TYR A 61 -4.15 3.29 -7.83
N ARG A 62 -3.28 3.24 -8.86
CA ARG A 62 -3.38 2.22 -9.91
C ARG A 62 -3.07 0.81 -9.41
N MET A 63 -2.19 0.69 -8.43
CA MET A 63 -1.84 -0.58 -7.80
C MET A 63 -2.94 -1.07 -6.84
N PHE A 64 -3.61 -0.14 -6.17
CA PHE A 64 -4.64 -0.42 -5.17
C PHE A 64 -5.90 0.44 -5.45
N PRO A 65 -6.71 0.06 -6.46
CA PRO A 65 -7.89 0.84 -6.84
C PRO A 65 -8.99 0.72 -5.78
N ASP A 66 -9.85 1.72 -5.72
CA ASP A 66 -10.97 1.76 -4.77
C ASP A 66 -11.90 0.54 -4.87
N SER A 67 -12.43 0.14 -3.71
CA SER A 67 -13.42 -0.93 -3.59
C SER A 67 -14.73 -0.59 -4.31
N PRO A 68 -15.54 -1.60 -4.74
CA PRO A 68 -16.86 -1.37 -5.35
C PRO A 68 -17.78 -0.49 -4.49
N ALA A 69 -17.74 -0.67 -3.17
CA ALA A 69 -18.52 0.12 -2.21
C ALA A 69 -18.15 1.63 -2.26
N ALA A 70 -16.86 1.95 -2.42
CA ALA A 70 -16.41 3.34 -2.55
C ALA A 70 -16.82 3.98 -3.90
N LYS A 71 -17.14 3.15 -4.90
CA LYS A 71 -17.64 3.60 -6.22
C LYS A 71 -19.18 3.70 -6.27
N GLY A 72 -19.87 3.51 -5.15
CA GLY A 72 -21.34 3.54 -5.09
C GLY A 72 -22.00 2.32 -5.73
N GLN A 73 -21.26 1.24 -5.96
CA GLN A 73 -21.84 -0.03 -6.43
C GLN A 73 -22.36 -0.78 -5.19
N SER A 74 -23.68 -0.67 -4.94
CA SER A 74 -24.37 -1.37 -3.86
C SER A 74 -24.45 -2.87 -4.14
N THR A 75 -24.32 -3.66 -3.07
CA THR A 75 -24.29 -5.14 -3.06
C THR A 75 -25.69 -5.76 -3.19
N ASP A 76 -26.53 -5.27 -4.08
CA ASP A 76 -27.81 -5.95 -4.36
C ASP A 76 -27.65 -7.13 -5.35
N ASP A 77 -26.48 -7.24 -6.01
CA ASP A 77 -26.13 -8.35 -6.92
C ASP A 77 -24.93 -9.22 -6.44
N ALA A 78 -24.51 -9.10 -5.18
CA ALA A 78 -23.39 -9.88 -4.65
C ALA A 78 -23.87 -11.07 -3.81
N ALA A 79 -23.79 -12.25 -4.43
CA ALA A 79 -23.81 -13.57 -3.79
C ALA A 79 -23.02 -13.61 -2.45
N PRO A 80 -23.38 -14.50 -1.51
CA PRO A 80 -22.88 -14.49 -0.14
C PRO A 80 -21.34 -14.47 -0.07
N ALA A 81 -20.85 -13.71 0.91
CA ALA A 81 -19.43 -13.44 1.13
C ALA A 81 -18.54 -14.68 0.91
N PRO A 82 -17.52 -14.61 0.04
CA PRO A 82 -16.60 -15.72 -0.13
C PRO A 82 -15.86 -15.99 1.19
N GLN A 83 -16.01 -17.22 1.68
CA GLN A 83 -15.34 -17.76 2.86
C GLN A 83 -13.82 -17.58 2.76
N PRO A 84 -13.09 -17.46 3.89
CA PRO A 84 -11.65 -17.31 3.89
C PRO A 84 -10.99 -18.51 3.18
N THR A 85 -10.47 -18.25 1.98
CA THR A 85 -9.76 -19.27 1.20
C THR A 85 -8.36 -19.47 1.79
N PRO A 86 -7.84 -20.71 1.91
CA PRO A 86 -6.52 -20.97 2.49
C PRO A 86 -5.42 -20.25 1.69
N GLU A 87 -4.41 -19.78 2.42
CA GLU A 87 -3.27 -18.99 1.91
C GLU A 87 -2.66 -19.54 0.62
N PRO A 88 -2.40 -18.69 -0.39
CA PRO A 88 -1.66 -19.12 -1.57
C PRO A 88 -0.19 -19.33 -1.20
N ARG A 89 0.28 -20.57 -1.42
CA ARG A 89 1.68 -20.98 -1.30
C ARG A 89 2.58 -20.08 -2.15
N HIS A 90 3.68 -19.62 -1.54
CA HIS A 90 4.73 -18.85 -2.20
C HIS A 90 5.25 -19.56 -3.45
N HIS A 91 4.92 -19.05 -4.63
CA HIS A 91 5.72 -19.31 -5.84
C HIS A 91 6.91 -18.36 -5.84
N THR A 92 8.08 -18.87 -5.42
CA THR A 92 9.36 -18.18 -5.56
C THR A 92 9.72 -18.10 -7.05
N SER A 93 9.19 -17.12 -7.76
CA SER A 93 9.73 -16.77 -9.08
C SER A 93 11.09 -16.11 -8.85
N SER A 94 12.18 -16.82 -9.18
CA SER A 94 13.53 -16.31 -8.99
C SER A 94 13.76 -15.06 -9.83
N MET A 95 14.00 -13.93 -9.16
CA MET A 95 14.41 -12.66 -9.78
C MET A 95 15.65 -12.83 -10.68
N LEU A 96 16.47 -13.86 -10.40
CA LEU A 96 17.67 -14.22 -11.13
C LEU A 96 17.40 -14.56 -12.61
N GLY A 97 16.26 -15.20 -12.93
CA GLY A 97 15.92 -15.60 -14.29
C GLY A 97 15.47 -14.45 -15.21
N ARG A 98 15.03 -13.32 -14.63
CA ARG A 98 14.63 -12.12 -15.41
C ARG A 98 15.82 -11.23 -15.72
N ALA A 99 16.80 -11.17 -14.82
CA ALA A 99 18.05 -10.43 -15.05
C ALA A 99 18.90 -11.07 -16.17
N ALA A 100 19.03 -12.41 -16.15
CA ALA A 100 19.79 -13.15 -17.17
C ALA A 100 19.25 -12.92 -18.60
N ARG A 101 17.92 -12.86 -18.77
CA ARG A 101 17.29 -12.60 -20.07
C ARG A 101 17.51 -11.17 -20.60
N LYS A 102 17.80 -10.21 -19.73
CA LYS A 102 18.07 -8.82 -20.13
C LYS A 102 19.52 -8.62 -20.55
N VAL A 103 20.46 -9.36 -19.96
CA VAL A 103 21.88 -9.32 -20.33
C VAL A 103 22.14 -10.12 -21.62
N GLY A 104 21.46 -11.25 -21.82
CA GLY A 104 21.55 -12.03 -23.07
C GLY A 104 21.08 -11.28 -24.33
N ARG A 105 20.33 -10.18 -24.17
CA ARG A 105 19.88 -9.31 -25.28
C ARG A 105 20.88 -8.21 -25.66
N LEU A 106 22.04 -8.16 -25.00
CA LEU A 106 23.10 -7.19 -25.29
C LEU A 106 24.35 -7.83 -25.89
N VAL A 107 24.32 -9.14 -26.17
CA VAL A 107 25.36 -9.81 -26.95
C VAL A 107 24.95 -9.76 -28.43
N PRO A 108 25.65 -8.98 -29.28
CA PRO A 108 25.38 -8.98 -30.71
C PRO A 108 25.88 -10.31 -31.28
N GLY A 109 25.00 -11.08 -31.93
CA GLY A 109 25.42 -12.24 -32.74
C GLY A 109 24.68 -13.57 -32.55
N THR A 110 23.69 -13.69 -31.67
CA THR A 110 22.95 -14.97 -31.48
C THR A 110 21.50 -14.91 -31.98
N HIS A 111 21.31 -14.30 -33.16
CA HIS A 111 20.07 -14.40 -33.93
C HIS A 111 20.40 -14.97 -35.31
N TRP A 112 20.60 -16.29 -35.35
CA TRP A 112 20.38 -17.18 -36.48
C TRP A 112 19.68 -18.42 -35.96
#